data_AF-A0A9D6T1Y6-F1
#
_entry.id   AF-A0A9D6T1Y6-F1
#
_cell.length_a   1.000
_cell.length_b   1.000
_cell.length_c   1.000
_cell.angle_alpha   90.00
_cell.angle_beta   90.00
_cell.angle_gamma   90.00
#
_symmetry.space_group_name_H-M   'P 1'
#
loop_
_entity.id
_entity.type
_entity.pdbx_description
1 polymer ?
#
loop_
_entity_poly.entity_id
_entity_poly.type
_entity_poly.pdbx_seq_one_letter_code
_entity_poly.pdbx_strand_id
1 'polypeptide(L)'
;MLLLPLLVGAPRAATSETPVSPCDIRYPSDARVSWGCRKLGRGETVERLFADRWVDVLRFNRIDRRHAVAGVSLKVPLRLDDVRDFTPMPTSYPEAAGEAKFVLVDLAEQFLGAYEHGRLAFSSPLSVGEKHHPTPAGDFTITAADRDHPSSLYTIEGTDIPYPMTWALRFHTTPAGVSYWLHGRDIPGYPASHGCIGLYDEWMQNTYYGVPARPVLDDARRLYEWVVGAGADDAPMRVIAGPRLRIVRGAPANRFAGC
;
A
#
# COMPACT_ATOMS: atom_id res chain seq x y z
N MET A 1 27.34 19.91 39.34
CA MET A 1 26.98 18.53 38.93
C MET A 1 26.53 18.60 37.46
N LEU A 2 27.46 18.41 36.52
CA LEU A 2 27.15 18.45 35.08
C LEU A 2 26.47 17.11 34.71
N LEU A 3 25.22 17.17 34.25
CA LEU A 3 24.53 16.04 33.65
C LEU A 3 25.04 15.85 32.21
N LEU A 4 25.78 14.75 31.99
CA LEU A 4 26.07 14.25 30.65
C LEU A 4 24.78 13.72 30.01
N PRO A 5 24.45 14.04 28.75
CA PRO A 5 23.32 13.41 28.08
C PRO A 5 23.68 11.96 27.75
N LEU A 6 22.82 11.04 28.20
CA LEU A 6 22.81 9.64 27.76
C LEU A 6 22.54 9.61 26.25
N LEU A 7 23.57 9.31 25.46
CA LEU A 7 23.43 8.90 24.08
C LEU A 7 22.69 7.55 24.07
N VAL A 8 21.38 7.60 23.86
CA VAL A 8 20.59 6.42 23.53
C VAL A 8 21.07 5.93 22.16
N GLY A 9 21.82 4.83 22.16
CA GLY A 9 22.27 4.18 20.94
C GLY A 9 21.07 3.76 20.10
N ALA A 10 21.11 4.06 18.80
CA ALA A 10 20.10 3.63 17.86
C ALA A 10 19.91 2.10 17.92
N PRO A 11 18.67 1.59 17.91
CA PRO A 11 18.44 0.15 17.87
C PRO A 11 19.09 -0.44 16.61
N ARG A 12 19.88 -1.49 16.85
CA ARG A 12 20.63 -2.22 15.85
C ARG A 12 19.64 -3.06 15.03
N ALA A 13 19.37 -2.66 13.79
CA ALA A 13 18.62 -3.49 12.85
C ALA A 13 19.43 -4.75 12.53
N ALA A 14 18.91 -5.94 12.88
CA ALA A 14 19.37 -7.21 12.32
C ALA A 14 18.39 -8.35 12.68
N THR A 15 17.38 -8.55 11.84
CA THR A 15 17.02 -9.91 11.43
C THR A 15 17.69 -10.14 10.08
N SER A 16 18.55 -11.16 10.04
CA SER A 16 19.45 -11.52 8.95
C SER A 16 18.74 -12.23 7.80
N GLU A 17 17.61 -11.71 7.33
CA GLU A 17 16.97 -12.20 6.12
C GLU A 17 17.41 -11.33 4.94
N THR A 18 17.71 -11.97 3.82
CA THR A 18 18.02 -11.24 2.59
C THR A 18 16.78 -10.44 2.21
N PRO A 19 16.87 -9.11 1.98
CA PRO A 19 15.72 -8.31 1.62
C PRO A 19 15.06 -8.88 0.37
N VAL A 20 13.77 -9.22 0.46
CA VAL A 20 12.98 -9.68 -0.69
C VAL A 20 12.99 -8.55 -1.72
N SER A 21 13.53 -8.86 -2.91
CA SER A 21 13.67 -7.86 -3.96
C SER A 21 12.49 -7.92 -4.93
N PRO A 22 11.92 -6.77 -5.33
CA PRO A 22 10.86 -6.74 -6.34
C PRO A 22 11.17 -7.53 -7.62
N CYS A 23 12.44 -7.59 -8.07
CA CYS A 23 12.83 -8.41 -9.22
C CYS A 23 12.52 -9.92 -9.09
N ASP A 24 12.47 -10.44 -7.87
CA ASP A 24 12.23 -11.87 -7.59
C ASP A 24 10.72 -12.21 -7.62
N ILE A 25 9.87 -11.18 -7.68
CA ILE A 25 8.41 -11.31 -7.67
C ILE A 25 7.88 -10.93 -9.05
N ARG A 26 6.92 -11.71 -9.55
CA ARG A 26 6.25 -11.44 -10.82
C ARG A 26 4.78 -11.09 -10.59
N TYR A 27 4.38 -9.93 -11.11
CA TYR A 27 3.00 -9.50 -11.23
C TYR A 27 2.55 -9.65 -12.68
N PRO A 28 1.28 -9.98 -12.97
CA PRO A 28 0.83 -10.15 -14.34
C PRO A 28 1.10 -8.92 -15.22
N SER A 29 0.91 -7.71 -14.67
CA SER A 29 1.18 -6.46 -15.36
C SER A 29 2.65 -6.12 -15.62
N ASP A 30 3.61 -6.84 -15.03
CA ASP A 30 5.03 -6.69 -15.34
C ASP A 30 5.33 -6.96 -16.82
N ALA A 31 4.54 -7.83 -17.46
CA ALA A 31 4.71 -8.20 -18.87
C ALA A 31 4.35 -7.07 -19.85
N ARG A 32 3.69 -6.00 -19.37
CA ARG A 32 3.27 -4.86 -20.20
C ARG A 32 4.35 -3.79 -20.36
N VAL A 33 5.43 -3.89 -19.59
CA VAL A 33 6.54 -2.93 -19.57
C VAL A 33 7.83 -3.70 -19.84
N SER A 34 8.70 -3.18 -20.69
CA SER A 34 10.06 -3.72 -20.81
C SER A 34 10.92 -3.17 -19.68
N TRP A 35 11.52 -4.04 -18.86
CA TRP A 35 12.31 -3.63 -17.70
C TRP A 35 13.52 -4.53 -17.48
N GLY A 36 14.54 -3.98 -16.82
CA GLY A 36 15.71 -4.70 -16.32
C GLY A 36 15.72 -4.73 -14.80
N CYS A 37 16.50 -5.63 -14.22
CA CYS A 37 16.71 -5.66 -12.78
C CYS A 37 17.93 -4.81 -12.40
N ARG A 38 17.76 -3.87 -11.46
CA ARG A 38 18.84 -3.04 -10.92
C ARG A 38 18.93 -3.20 -9.41
N LYS A 39 20.08 -3.66 -8.92
CA LYS A 39 20.41 -3.68 -7.49
C LYS A 39 20.84 -2.28 -7.03
N LEU A 40 20.23 -1.79 -5.95
CA LEU A 40 20.58 -0.51 -5.33
C LEU A 40 21.91 -0.61 -4.57
N GLY A 41 22.80 0.33 -4.84
CA GLY A 41 24.08 0.49 -4.15
C GLY A 41 23.97 1.25 -2.83
N ARG A 42 25.05 1.24 -2.03
CA ARG A 42 25.12 2.03 -0.79
C ARG A 42 25.01 3.52 -1.10
N GLY A 43 24.10 4.22 -0.43
CA GLY A 43 23.88 5.66 -0.60
C GLY A 43 23.13 6.04 -1.89
N GLU A 44 22.76 5.10 -2.74
CA GLU A 44 21.79 5.35 -3.81
C GLU A 44 20.39 5.54 -3.20
N THR A 45 19.65 6.51 -3.73
CA THR A 45 18.25 6.75 -3.39
C THR A 45 17.45 6.80 -4.67
N VAL A 46 16.18 6.40 -4.60
CA VAL A 46 15.31 6.37 -5.79
C VAL A 46 15.06 7.76 -6.35
N GLU A 47 15.03 8.79 -5.50
CA GLU A 47 14.90 10.19 -5.92
C GLU A 47 16.11 10.65 -6.74
N ARG A 48 17.33 10.26 -6.33
CA ARG A 48 18.55 10.61 -7.08
C ARG A 48 18.67 9.81 -8.38
N LEU A 49 18.25 8.55 -8.36
CA LEU A 49 18.36 7.66 -9.53
C LEU A 49 17.32 7.97 -10.61
N PHE A 50 16.11 8.35 -10.22
CA PHE A 50 14.98 8.48 -11.14
C PHE A 50 14.43 9.91 -11.24
N ALA A 51 15.08 10.87 -10.59
CA ALA A 51 14.72 12.29 -10.60
C ALA A 51 13.22 12.49 -10.30
N ASP A 52 12.46 13.12 -11.18
CA ASP A 52 11.02 13.37 -11.06
C ASP A 52 10.14 12.12 -11.20
N ARG A 53 10.71 10.97 -11.64
CA ARG A 53 9.97 9.72 -11.91
C ARG A 53 10.13 8.66 -10.84
N TRP A 54 10.74 9.00 -9.71
CA TRP A 54 10.93 8.04 -8.62
C TRP A 54 9.61 7.45 -8.12
N VAL A 55 8.54 8.26 -8.04
CA VAL A 55 7.21 7.80 -7.64
C VAL A 55 6.66 6.76 -8.61
N ASP A 56 6.77 7.00 -9.92
CA ASP A 56 6.33 6.06 -10.96
C ASP A 56 7.08 4.73 -10.86
N VAL A 57 8.41 4.77 -10.65
CA VAL A 57 9.23 3.57 -10.51
C VAL A 57 8.87 2.78 -9.24
N LEU A 58 8.69 3.46 -8.11
CA LEU A 58 8.26 2.82 -6.87
C LEU A 58 6.88 2.19 -7.00
N ARG A 59 5.94 2.91 -7.63
CA ARG A 59 4.59 2.45 -7.92
C ARG A 59 4.60 1.20 -8.80
N PHE A 60 5.44 1.16 -9.84
CA PHE A 60 5.63 -0.04 -10.66
C PHE A 60 6.18 -1.23 -9.86
N ASN A 61 6.99 -0.98 -8.84
CA ASN A 61 7.53 -2.03 -7.96
C ASN A 61 6.64 -2.38 -6.77
N ARG A 62 5.52 -1.65 -6.56
CA ARG A 62 4.69 -1.70 -5.34
C ARG A 62 5.50 -1.58 -4.05
N ILE A 63 6.57 -0.78 -4.05
CA ILE A 63 7.49 -0.63 -2.91
C ILE A 63 7.58 0.84 -2.51
N ASP A 64 7.80 1.15 -1.23
CA ASP A 64 8.04 2.52 -0.75
C ASP A 64 9.54 2.87 -0.65
N ARG A 65 9.83 4.12 -0.29
CA ARG A 65 11.21 4.60 -0.13
C ARG A 65 11.94 3.96 1.04
N ARG A 66 11.25 3.66 2.13
CA ARG A 66 11.85 3.04 3.33
C ARG A 66 12.37 1.64 3.02
N HIS A 67 11.75 0.94 2.06
CA HIS A 67 12.15 -0.39 1.63
C HIS A 67 13.02 -0.41 0.37
N ALA A 68 13.07 0.67 -0.41
CA ALA A 68 13.97 0.80 -1.57
C ALA A 68 15.41 1.18 -1.13
N VAL A 69 16.08 0.27 -0.41
CA VAL A 69 17.41 0.49 0.20
C VAL A 69 18.52 -0.33 -0.46
N ALA A 70 19.77 -0.02 -0.11
CA ALA A 70 20.94 -0.73 -0.63
C ALA A 70 20.82 -2.25 -0.47
N GLY A 71 21.08 -2.99 -1.55
CA GLY A 71 20.92 -4.44 -1.61
C GLY A 71 19.62 -4.90 -2.25
N VAL A 72 18.56 -4.09 -2.19
CA VAL A 72 17.27 -4.38 -2.85
C VAL A 72 17.40 -4.19 -4.36
N SER A 73 16.83 -5.11 -5.13
CA SER A 73 16.82 -5.03 -6.59
C SER A 73 15.45 -4.65 -7.12
N LEU A 74 15.38 -3.49 -7.79
CA LEU A 74 14.17 -2.93 -8.38
C LEU A 74 14.03 -3.33 -9.85
N LYS A 75 12.79 -3.51 -10.30
CA LYS A 75 12.43 -3.51 -11.71
C LYS A 75 12.53 -2.08 -12.22
N VAL A 76 13.47 -1.82 -13.12
CA VAL A 76 13.68 -0.50 -13.73
C VAL A 76 13.25 -0.58 -15.19
N PRO A 77 12.21 0.17 -15.59
CA PRO A 77 11.78 0.25 -16.99
C PRO A 77 12.93 0.67 -17.89
N LEU A 78 13.04 0.07 -19.08
CA LEU A 78 14.02 0.48 -20.09
C LEU A 78 13.76 1.92 -20.55
N ARG A 79 12.50 2.37 -20.47
CA ARG A 79 12.07 3.74 -20.67
C ARG A 79 11.21 4.14 -19.47
N LEU A 80 11.65 5.14 -18.69
CA LEU A 80 10.92 5.60 -17.50
C LEU A 80 9.51 6.14 -17.83
N ASP A 81 9.29 6.59 -19.08
CA ASP A 81 7.96 7.01 -19.53
C ASP A 81 6.94 5.87 -19.60
N ASP A 82 7.37 4.62 -19.74
CA ASP A 82 6.45 3.47 -19.87
C ASP A 82 5.73 3.14 -18.55
N VAL A 83 6.17 3.73 -17.42
CA VAL A 83 5.53 3.57 -16.10
C VAL A 83 4.90 4.85 -15.56
N ARG A 84 4.81 5.92 -16.37
CA ARG A 84 4.10 7.13 -15.98
C ARG A 84 2.67 6.77 -15.58
N ASP A 85 2.26 7.14 -14.37
CA ASP A 85 0.91 6.87 -13.85
C ASP A 85 0.51 5.38 -13.92
N PHE A 86 1.50 4.47 -13.86
CA PHE A 86 1.30 3.05 -14.10
C PHE A 86 0.12 2.49 -13.28
N THR A 87 -0.78 1.78 -13.94
CA THR A 87 -1.85 1.05 -13.26
C THR A 87 -2.20 -0.26 -13.97
N PRO A 88 -2.34 -1.38 -13.24
CA PRO A 88 -2.92 -2.60 -13.76
C PRO A 88 -4.45 -2.60 -13.71
N MET A 89 -5.06 -1.65 -13.02
CA MET A 89 -6.51 -1.61 -12.84
C MET A 89 -7.21 -1.21 -14.15
N PRO A 90 -8.35 -1.83 -14.49
CA PRO A 90 -9.11 -1.46 -15.66
C PRO A 90 -9.61 -0.02 -15.54
N THR A 91 -9.62 0.73 -16.65
CA THR A 91 -10.13 2.10 -16.69
C THR A 91 -11.65 2.17 -16.51
N SER A 92 -12.35 1.08 -16.81
CA SER A 92 -13.79 0.92 -16.58
C SER A 92 -14.12 -0.43 -15.95
N TYR A 93 -15.06 -0.44 -15.02
CA TYR A 93 -15.60 -1.62 -14.35
C TYR A 93 -17.15 -1.59 -14.40
N PRO A 94 -17.76 -2.13 -15.48
CA PRO A 94 -19.19 -2.01 -15.74
C PRO A 94 -20.10 -2.55 -14.62
N GLU A 95 -19.66 -3.58 -13.89
CA GLU A 95 -20.43 -4.14 -12.77
C GLU A 95 -20.65 -3.14 -11.63
N ALA A 96 -19.84 -2.08 -11.55
CA ALA A 96 -19.98 -0.99 -10.60
C ALA A 96 -20.61 0.29 -11.20
N ALA A 97 -21.17 0.24 -12.42
CA ALA A 97 -21.75 1.41 -13.07
C ALA A 97 -22.91 2.03 -12.28
N GLY A 98 -23.69 1.19 -11.58
CA GLY A 98 -24.79 1.62 -10.71
C GLY A 98 -24.36 2.12 -9.33
N GLU A 99 -23.07 2.08 -9.00
CA GLU A 99 -22.56 2.45 -7.68
C GLU A 99 -21.88 3.82 -7.74
N ALA A 100 -22.23 4.71 -6.81
CA ALA A 100 -21.59 6.03 -6.73
C ALA A 100 -20.08 5.91 -6.45
N LYS A 101 -19.71 4.94 -5.60
CA LYS A 101 -18.33 4.61 -5.26
C LYS A 101 -18.20 3.10 -5.12
N PHE A 102 -17.12 2.54 -5.68
CA PHE A 102 -16.79 1.12 -5.60
C PHE A 102 -15.28 0.90 -5.47
N VAL A 103 -14.86 -0.10 -4.70
CA VAL A 103 -13.45 -0.47 -4.54
C VAL A 103 -13.21 -1.86 -5.11
N LEU A 104 -12.24 -1.97 -6.03
CA LEU A 104 -11.72 -3.25 -6.52
C LEU A 104 -10.30 -3.44 -6.00
N VAL A 105 -10.04 -4.58 -5.36
CA VAL A 105 -8.70 -5.02 -4.96
C VAL A 105 -8.34 -6.25 -5.77
N ASP A 106 -7.21 -6.19 -6.45
CA ASP A 106 -6.62 -7.35 -7.13
C ASP A 106 -5.39 -7.83 -6.35
N LEU A 107 -5.53 -8.99 -5.69
CA LEU A 107 -4.46 -9.61 -4.91
C LEU A 107 -3.30 -10.11 -5.79
N ALA A 108 -3.57 -10.48 -7.04
CA ALA A 108 -2.53 -10.95 -7.95
C ALA A 108 -1.68 -9.79 -8.47
N GLU A 109 -2.29 -8.62 -8.65
CA GLU A 109 -1.59 -7.39 -9.06
C GLU A 109 -1.01 -6.59 -7.90
N GLN A 110 -1.52 -6.82 -6.67
CA GLN A 110 -1.32 -5.98 -5.49
C GLN A 110 -1.65 -4.52 -5.77
N PHE A 111 -2.84 -4.29 -6.30
CA PHE A 111 -3.36 -2.96 -6.59
C PHE A 111 -4.82 -2.82 -6.16
N LEU A 112 -5.17 -1.61 -5.76
CA LEU A 112 -6.53 -1.14 -5.54
C LEU A 112 -6.90 -0.19 -6.67
N GLY A 113 -8.14 -0.29 -7.15
CA GLY A 113 -8.81 0.72 -7.96
C GLY A 113 -10.04 1.26 -7.22
N ALA A 114 -10.13 2.58 -7.11
CA ALA A 114 -11.32 3.29 -6.65
C ALA A 114 -12.10 3.77 -7.88
N TYR A 115 -13.39 3.46 -7.94
CA TYR A 115 -14.25 3.71 -9.08
C TYR A 115 -15.44 4.56 -8.70
N GLU A 116 -15.83 5.48 -9.58
CA GLU A 116 -17.04 6.28 -9.50
C GLU A 116 -17.90 5.97 -10.72
N HIS A 117 -19.12 5.45 -10.50
CA HIS A 117 -20.02 5.03 -11.58
C HIS A 117 -19.33 4.11 -12.61
N GLY A 118 -18.53 3.16 -12.11
CA GLY A 118 -17.76 2.21 -12.92
C GLY A 118 -16.57 2.81 -13.69
N ARG A 119 -16.20 4.08 -13.49
CA ARG A 119 -14.99 4.69 -14.08
C ARG A 119 -13.89 4.79 -13.04
N LEU A 120 -12.66 4.42 -13.41
CA LEU A 120 -11.52 4.50 -12.51
C LEU A 120 -11.24 5.96 -12.12
N ALA A 121 -11.40 6.29 -10.84
CA ALA A 121 -11.06 7.58 -10.29
C ALA A 121 -9.57 7.66 -9.95
N PHE A 122 -9.05 6.63 -9.28
CA PHE A 122 -7.61 6.46 -9.03
C PHE A 122 -7.29 5.01 -8.65
N SER A 123 -5.99 4.71 -8.60
CA SER A 123 -5.50 3.42 -8.14
C SER A 123 -4.26 3.56 -7.29
N SER A 124 -3.97 2.56 -6.46
CA SER A 124 -2.84 2.56 -5.53
C SER A 124 -2.22 1.16 -5.45
N PRO A 125 -0.89 1.04 -5.41
CA PRO A 125 -0.22 -0.18 -4.98
C PRO A 125 -0.61 -0.56 -3.56
N LEU A 126 -0.63 -1.86 -3.30
CA LEU A 126 -0.98 -2.41 -2.01
C LEU A 126 0.15 -3.28 -1.49
N SER A 127 0.10 -3.57 -0.20
CA SER A 127 0.54 -4.88 0.26
C SER A 127 -0.52 -5.53 1.13
N VAL A 128 -0.56 -6.85 1.00
CA VAL A 128 -1.67 -7.72 1.38
C VAL A 128 -1.17 -8.80 2.33
N GLY A 129 -2.09 -9.63 2.82
CA GLY A 129 -1.80 -10.73 3.73
C GLY A 129 -0.77 -11.70 3.18
N GLU A 130 0.20 -12.06 4.02
CA GLU A 130 1.21 -13.07 3.69
C GLU A 130 0.60 -14.48 3.61
N LYS A 131 1.41 -15.46 3.17
CA LYS A 131 0.93 -16.80 2.82
C LYS A 131 0.18 -17.49 3.96
N HIS A 132 0.63 -17.32 5.20
CA HIS A 132 0.02 -17.94 6.37
C HIS A 132 -1.11 -17.10 6.99
N HIS A 133 -1.22 -15.83 6.58
CA HIS A 133 -2.28 -14.91 7.01
C HIS A 133 -2.88 -14.15 5.81
N PRO A 134 -3.49 -14.88 4.84
CA PRO A 134 -3.88 -14.27 3.58
C PRO A 134 -5.04 -13.30 3.73
N THR A 135 -5.05 -12.24 2.92
CA THR A 135 -6.23 -11.40 2.76
C THR A 135 -7.38 -12.23 2.14
N PRO A 136 -8.59 -12.18 2.72
CA PRO A 136 -9.73 -12.94 2.19
C PRO A 136 -10.20 -12.35 0.86
N ALA A 137 -10.49 -13.21 -0.12
CA ALA A 137 -11.13 -12.82 -1.37
C ALA A 137 -12.66 -12.87 -1.21
N GLY A 138 -13.40 -12.03 -1.93
CA GLY A 138 -14.86 -11.98 -1.85
C GLY A 138 -15.44 -10.58 -2.05
N ASP A 139 -16.75 -10.49 -1.80
CA ASP A 139 -17.51 -9.25 -1.78
C ASP A 139 -17.73 -8.78 -0.33
N PHE A 140 -17.47 -7.50 -0.09
CA PHE A 140 -17.47 -6.86 1.21
C PHE A 140 -18.13 -5.47 1.13
N THR A 141 -18.25 -4.81 2.27
CA THR A 141 -18.67 -3.40 2.37
C THR A 141 -17.82 -2.72 3.43
N ILE A 142 -17.43 -1.48 3.18
CA ILE A 142 -16.71 -0.69 4.18
C ILE A 142 -17.69 -0.26 5.27
N THR A 143 -17.46 -0.68 6.51
CA THR A 143 -18.42 -0.54 7.62
C THR A 143 -17.98 0.40 8.74
N ALA A 144 -16.69 0.75 8.80
CA ALA A 144 -16.19 1.72 9.76
C ALA A 144 -14.97 2.46 9.23
N ALA A 145 -14.75 3.64 9.77
CA ALA A 145 -13.61 4.50 9.51
C ALA A 145 -12.98 4.93 10.84
N ASP A 146 -11.66 4.92 10.92
CA ASP A 146 -10.89 5.38 12.07
C ASP A 146 -9.56 5.96 11.60
N ARG A 147 -9.36 7.26 11.81
CA ARG A 147 -8.19 7.98 11.29
C ARG A 147 -6.89 7.54 11.94
N ASP A 148 -6.91 7.27 13.24
CA ASP A 148 -5.71 7.00 14.05
C ASP A 148 -5.81 5.62 14.73
N HIS A 149 -6.22 4.62 13.96
CA HIS A 149 -6.53 3.29 14.48
C HIS A 149 -5.25 2.53 14.91
N PRO A 150 -5.08 2.14 16.18
CA PRO A 150 -3.96 1.30 16.58
C PRO A 150 -4.29 -0.19 16.41
N SER A 151 -3.30 -0.97 15.99
CA SER A 151 -3.43 -2.43 15.99
C SER A 151 -3.55 -2.99 17.41
N SER A 152 -4.54 -3.84 17.63
CA SER A 152 -4.71 -4.55 18.92
C SER A 152 -3.92 -5.85 19.01
N LEU A 153 -3.34 -6.33 17.90
CA LEU A 153 -2.69 -7.65 17.80
C LEU A 153 -1.20 -7.58 17.46
N TYR A 154 -0.75 -6.46 16.89
CA TYR A 154 0.59 -6.35 16.31
C TYR A 154 1.24 -5.04 16.72
N THR A 155 2.54 -5.08 16.95
CA THR A 155 3.37 -3.90 17.22
C THR A 155 4.28 -3.59 16.03
N ILE A 156 4.86 -2.40 16.03
CA ILE A 156 6.03 -2.13 15.19
C ILE A 156 7.17 -3.06 15.62
N GLU A 157 7.78 -3.75 14.66
CA GLU A 157 8.85 -4.71 14.89
C GLU A 157 9.95 -4.13 15.81
N GLY A 158 10.31 -4.89 16.84
CA GLY A 158 11.34 -4.50 17.81
C GLY A 158 10.89 -3.44 18.82
N THR A 159 9.59 -3.14 18.90
CA THR A 159 9.03 -2.17 19.86
C THR A 159 7.72 -2.69 20.48
N ASP A 160 7.31 -2.05 21.59
CA ASP A 160 6.00 -2.27 22.22
C ASP A 160 4.92 -1.30 21.70
N ILE A 161 5.22 -0.53 20.65
CA ILE A 161 4.28 0.45 20.07
C ILE A 161 3.28 -0.31 19.20
N PRO A 162 1.97 -0.23 19.46
CA PRO A 162 0.95 -0.79 18.57
C PRO A 162 1.16 -0.34 17.13
N TYR A 163 1.03 -1.25 16.16
CA TYR A 163 1.24 -0.90 14.76
C TYR A 163 0.22 0.17 14.34
N PRO A 164 0.66 1.33 13.83
CA PRO A 164 -0.22 2.44 13.48
C PRO A 164 -0.96 2.16 12.17
N MET A 165 -2.25 1.86 12.28
CA MET A 165 -3.14 1.69 11.14
C MET A 165 -3.84 3.03 10.85
N THR A 166 -3.08 4.02 10.39
CA THR A 166 -3.64 5.35 10.03
C THR A 166 -4.65 5.22 8.87
N TRP A 167 -5.61 6.14 8.80
CA TRP A 167 -6.61 6.20 7.72
C TRP A 167 -7.36 4.88 7.51
N ALA A 168 -7.72 4.21 8.61
CA ALA A 168 -8.25 2.86 8.57
C ALA A 168 -9.72 2.81 8.12
N LEU A 169 -10.02 1.86 7.24
CA LEU A 169 -11.36 1.53 6.75
C LEU A 169 -11.63 0.04 6.93
N ARG A 170 -12.58 -0.31 7.81
CA ARG A 170 -12.91 -1.72 8.10
C ARG A 170 -13.78 -2.30 7.00
N PHE A 171 -13.38 -3.41 6.41
CA PHE A 171 -14.17 -4.09 5.37
C PHE A 171 -14.67 -5.48 5.78
N HIS A 172 -14.08 -6.09 6.81
CA HIS A 172 -14.47 -7.43 7.25
C HIS A 172 -14.20 -7.63 8.74
N THR A 173 -15.04 -8.42 9.39
CA THR A 173 -14.82 -8.94 10.74
C THR A 173 -15.16 -10.43 10.73
N THR A 174 -14.25 -11.26 11.22
CA THR A 174 -14.46 -12.70 11.30
C THR A 174 -15.44 -13.05 12.43
N PRO A 175 -16.02 -14.26 12.45
CA PRO A 175 -16.83 -14.72 13.57
C PRO A 175 -16.10 -14.71 14.92
N ALA A 176 -14.76 -14.81 14.90
CA ALA A 176 -13.91 -14.72 16.08
C ALA A 176 -13.63 -13.27 16.54
N GLY A 177 -14.20 -12.26 15.87
CA GLY A 177 -14.05 -10.85 16.21
C GLY A 177 -12.80 -10.17 15.63
N VAL A 178 -12.02 -10.85 14.79
CA VAL A 178 -10.83 -10.24 14.16
C VAL A 178 -11.28 -9.34 13.01
N SER A 179 -10.89 -8.06 13.07
CA SER A 179 -11.23 -7.06 12.06
C SER A 179 -10.12 -6.88 11.03
N TYR A 180 -10.51 -6.71 9.78
CA TYR A 180 -9.63 -6.51 8.63
C TYR A 180 -9.88 -5.13 8.06
N TRP A 181 -8.78 -4.43 7.78
CA TRP A 181 -8.78 -3.01 7.46
C TRP A 181 -8.02 -2.75 6.16
N LEU A 182 -8.44 -1.73 5.43
CA LEU A 182 -7.58 -0.96 4.54
C LEU A 182 -6.95 0.14 5.40
N HIS A 183 -5.63 0.33 5.39
CA HIS A 183 -5.00 1.39 6.20
C HIS A 183 -3.63 1.84 5.65
N GLY A 184 -3.11 2.93 6.17
CA GLY A 184 -1.74 3.39 5.95
C GLY A 184 -0.72 2.41 6.51
N ARG A 185 0.29 2.08 5.70
CA ARG A 185 1.38 1.18 6.08
C ARG A 185 2.67 1.51 5.32
N ASP A 186 3.74 0.89 5.76
CA ASP A 186 4.98 0.75 5.00
C ASP A 186 4.84 -0.42 4.01
N ILE A 187 5.07 -0.19 2.71
CA ILE A 187 4.87 -1.15 1.63
C ILE A 187 6.21 -1.69 1.11
N PRO A 188 6.53 -2.97 1.37
CA PRO A 188 7.85 -3.51 1.06
C PRO A 188 8.00 -4.11 -0.35
N GLY A 189 6.98 -4.05 -1.21
CA GLY A 189 7.03 -4.68 -2.54
C GLY A 189 6.56 -6.13 -2.58
N TYR A 190 5.98 -6.64 -1.49
CA TYR A 190 5.49 -8.01 -1.38
C TYR A 190 4.38 -8.16 -0.31
N PRO A 191 3.63 -9.28 -0.28
CA PRO A 191 2.63 -9.54 0.76
C PRO A 191 3.30 -9.62 2.14
N ALA A 192 2.95 -8.73 3.05
CA ALA A 192 3.67 -8.54 4.31
C ALA A 192 2.76 -8.15 5.48
N SER A 193 1.44 -8.34 5.36
CA SER A 193 0.50 -8.09 6.44
C SER A 193 -0.05 -9.40 7.01
N HIS A 194 -0.79 -9.30 8.11
CA HIS A 194 -1.56 -10.41 8.69
C HIS A 194 -3.03 -10.39 8.25
N GLY A 195 -3.27 -10.02 6.98
CA GLY A 195 -4.58 -10.07 6.34
C GLY A 195 -5.18 -8.72 6.00
N CYS A 196 -4.87 -7.66 6.77
CA CYS A 196 -5.20 -6.29 6.40
C CYS A 196 -4.58 -5.92 5.05
N ILE A 197 -5.17 -4.97 4.37
CA ILE A 197 -4.61 -4.39 3.15
C ILE A 197 -4.01 -3.06 3.58
N GLY A 198 -2.83 -2.70 3.09
CA GLY A 198 -2.46 -1.31 3.25
C GLY A 198 -1.79 -0.64 2.08
N LEU A 199 -1.86 0.66 2.20
CA LEU A 199 -1.59 1.68 1.21
C LEU A 199 -0.41 2.52 1.67
N TYR A 200 0.23 3.23 0.75
CA TYR A 200 1.32 4.12 1.09
C TYR A 200 0.86 5.19 2.08
N ASP A 201 1.62 5.35 3.16
CA ASP A 201 1.48 6.45 4.09
C ASP A 201 2.87 6.86 4.63
N GLU A 202 3.53 7.76 3.92
CA GLU A 202 4.83 8.28 4.34
C GLU A 202 4.73 9.24 5.53
N TRP A 203 3.55 9.78 5.85
CA TRP A 203 3.37 10.58 7.05
C TRP A 203 3.43 9.71 8.29
N MET A 204 2.71 8.58 8.29
CA MET A 204 2.86 7.55 9.30
C MET A 204 4.32 7.08 9.37
N GLN A 205 4.95 6.77 8.24
CA GLN A 205 6.36 6.34 8.27
C GLN A 205 7.29 7.40 8.86
N ASN A 206 7.08 8.68 8.55
CA ASN A 206 7.85 9.76 9.14
C ASN A 206 7.64 9.84 10.65
N THR A 207 6.40 9.77 11.13
CA THR A 207 6.07 9.84 12.55
C THR A 207 6.69 8.69 13.35
N TYR A 208 6.63 7.46 12.84
CA TYR A 208 7.01 6.26 13.60
C TYR A 208 8.42 5.73 13.29
N TYR A 209 8.93 5.96 12.08
CA TYR A 209 10.27 5.52 11.64
C TYR A 209 11.25 6.67 11.41
N GLY A 210 10.80 7.93 11.46
CA GLY A 210 11.64 9.10 11.21
C GLY A 210 11.98 9.33 9.73
N VAL A 211 11.44 8.53 8.81
CA VAL A 211 11.72 8.59 7.38
C VAL A 211 10.46 8.38 6.55
N PRO A 212 10.34 9.01 5.36
CA PRO A 212 11.26 10.00 4.80
C PRO A 212 11.11 11.37 5.51
N ALA A 213 12.14 12.23 5.44
CA ALA A 213 12.09 13.56 6.05
C ALA A 213 11.03 14.50 5.40
N ARG A 214 10.63 14.19 4.16
CA ARG A 214 9.59 14.90 3.41
C ARG A 214 8.62 13.88 2.83
N PRO A 215 7.50 13.59 3.52
CA PRO A 215 6.45 12.72 3.01
C PRO A 215 5.85 13.22 1.70
N VAL A 216 5.56 12.30 0.78
CA VAL A 216 4.97 12.54 -0.54
C VAL A 216 3.90 11.49 -0.87
N LEU A 217 4.14 10.21 -0.56
CA LEU A 217 3.19 9.13 -0.82
C LEU A 217 2.13 9.07 0.30
N ASP A 218 0.86 9.29 -0.05
CA ASP A 218 -0.24 9.44 0.92
C ASP A 218 -1.55 8.81 0.39
N ASP A 219 -1.42 7.64 -0.23
CA ASP A 219 -2.53 6.94 -0.86
C ASP A 219 -3.58 6.47 0.15
N ALA A 220 -3.16 6.18 1.39
CA ALA A 220 -4.06 5.81 2.47
C ALA A 220 -5.03 6.94 2.81
N ARG A 221 -4.52 8.17 3.02
CA ARG A 221 -5.35 9.35 3.25
C ARG A 221 -6.27 9.62 2.07
N ARG A 222 -5.73 9.55 0.84
CA ARG A 222 -6.52 9.76 -0.38
C ARG A 222 -7.71 8.80 -0.46
N LEU A 223 -7.50 7.51 -0.17
CA LEU A 223 -8.59 6.53 -0.14
C LEU A 223 -9.59 6.82 0.98
N TYR A 224 -9.10 7.11 2.18
CA TYR A 224 -9.94 7.42 3.33
C TYR A 224 -10.84 8.63 3.06
N GLU A 225 -10.28 9.77 2.67
CA GLU A 225 -11.02 10.98 2.34
C GLU A 225 -11.99 10.75 1.17
N TRP A 226 -11.60 9.95 0.18
CA TRP A 226 -12.50 9.58 -0.91
C TRP A 226 -13.68 8.72 -0.41
N VAL A 227 -13.48 7.81 0.54
CA VAL A 227 -14.58 7.01 1.11
C VAL A 227 -15.48 7.84 2.02
N VAL A 228 -14.89 8.58 2.96
CA VAL A 228 -15.65 9.23 4.04
C VAL A 228 -16.13 10.65 3.73
N GLY A 229 -15.56 11.28 2.69
CA GLY A 229 -15.72 12.70 2.40
C GLY A 229 -14.63 13.54 3.07
N ALA A 230 -14.04 14.48 2.33
CA ALA A 230 -13.05 15.40 2.87
C ALA A 230 -13.65 16.26 4.01
N GLY A 231 -12.93 16.35 5.13
CA GLY A 231 -13.39 17.12 6.31
C GLY A 231 -14.52 16.46 7.09
N ALA A 232 -14.79 15.17 6.87
CA ALA A 232 -15.67 14.41 7.74
C ALA A 232 -15.11 14.36 9.18
N ASP A 233 -16.01 14.21 10.16
CA ASP A 233 -15.65 14.08 11.56
C ASP A 233 -14.64 12.93 11.78
N ASP A 234 -13.62 13.22 12.59
CA ASP A 234 -12.50 12.34 12.95
C ASP A 234 -12.81 11.52 14.21
N ALA A 235 -14.10 11.38 14.56
CA ALA A 235 -14.54 10.50 15.64
C ALA A 235 -13.96 9.07 15.47
N PRO A 236 -13.29 8.52 16.50
CA PRO A 236 -12.73 7.17 16.44
C PRO A 236 -13.79 6.11 16.15
N MET A 237 -13.42 5.09 15.38
CA MET A 237 -14.27 3.92 15.08
C MET A 237 -15.67 4.27 14.55
N ARG A 238 -15.78 5.33 13.74
CA ARG A 238 -17.03 5.78 13.16
C ARG A 238 -17.64 4.71 12.27
N VAL A 239 -18.82 4.21 12.63
CA VAL A 239 -19.61 3.32 11.78
C VAL A 239 -20.11 4.08 10.56
N ILE A 240 -19.91 3.51 9.37
CA ILE A 240 -20.31 4.11 8.10
C ILE A 240 -21.00 3.08 7.21
N ALA A 241 -21.88 3.54 6.32
CA ALA A 241 -22.35 2.78 5.17
C ALA A 241 -21.49 3.14 3.96
N GLY A 242 -20.25 2.61 3.95
CA GLY A 242 -19.27 2.90 2.91
C GLY A 242 -19.53 2.15 1.60
N PRO A 243 -18.66 2.33 0.59
CA PRO A 243 -18.81 1.66 -0.70
C PRO A 243 -18.67 0.15 -0.58
N ARG A 244 -19.21 -0.57 -1.56
CA ARG A 244 -18.89 -1.98 -1.74
C ARG A 244 -17.43 -2.13 -2.13
N LEU A 245 -16.86 -3.24 -1.69
CA LEU A 245 -15.50 -3.62 -1.94
C LEU A 245 -15.45 -5.05 -2.45
N ARG A 246 -14.74 -5.28 -3.56
CA ARG A 246 -14.52 -6.63 -4.10
C ARG A 246 -13.04 -6.95 -4.13
N ILE A 247 -12.68 -8.10 -3.59
CA ILE A 247 -11.31 -8.62 -3.58
C ILE A 247 -11.23 -9.85 -4.49
N VAL A 248 -10.39 -9.80 -5.51
CA VAL A 248 -10.17 -10.88 -6.48
C VAL A 248 -8.73 -11.38 -6.46
N ARG A 249 -8.49 -12.60 -6.97
CA ARG A 249 -7.14 -13.19 -7.15
C ARG A 249 -6.70 -13.10 -8.63
N GLY A 250 -6.76 -11.90 -9.19
CA GLY A 250 -6.63 -11.63 -10.62
C GLY A 250 -7.92 -11.04 -11.18
N ALA A 251 -7.91 -9.75 -11.50
CA ALA A 251 -8.95 -9.09 -12.25
C ALA A 251 -8.97 -9.65 -13.69
N PRO A 252 -10.14 -9.75 -14.34
CA PRO A 252 -10.18 -10.11 -15.74
C PRO A 252 -9.32 -9.10 -16.52
N ALA A 253 -8.21 -9.56 -17.08
CA ALA A 253 -7.40 -8.77 -18.00
C ALA A 253 -8.35 -8.17 -19.05
N ASN A 254 -8.29 -6.85 -19.26
CA ASN A 254 -9.13 -6.09 -20.20
C ASN A 254 -9.49 -6.92 -21.45
N ARG A 255 -10.64 -7.61 -21.42
CA ARG A 255 -11.15 -8.38 -22.58
C ARG A 255 -11.78 -7.46 -23.64
N PHE A 256 -11.60 -6.14 -23.51
CA PHE A 256 -12.32 -5.13 -24.29
C PHE A 256 -11.41 -4.19 -25.09
N ALA A 257 -10.11 -4.48 -25.22
CA ALA A 257 -9.28 -3.85 -26.24
C ALA A 257 -9.32 -4.71 -27.53
N GLY A 258 -10.46 -4.68 -28.21
CA GLY A 258 -10.67 -5.46 -29.44
C GLY A 258 -12.06 -5.25 -30.03
N CYS A 259 -12.26 -4.09 -30.65
CA CYS A 259 -13.14 -3.82 -31.79
C CYS A 259 -12.61 -2.57 -32.49
#